data_AF-S7HLT6-F1
#
_entry.id   AF-S7HLT6-F1
#
_cell.length_a   1.000
_cell.length_b   1.000
_cell.length_c   1.000
_cell.angle_alpha   90.00
_cell.angle_beta   90.00
_cell.angle_gamma   90.00
#
_symmetry.space_group_name_H-M   'P 1'
#
loop_
_entity.id
_entity.type
_entity.pdbx_description
1 polymer ?
#
loop_
_entity_poly.entity_id
_entity_poly.type
_entity_poly.pdbx_seq_one_letter_code
_entity_poly.pdbx_strand_id
1 'polypeptide(L)'
;MKYVILAILALFMCTQIGWSYQSSQEFISVAVEPGQTVWQLASVTAGDDTDVREVMDSILKENGLTGTSDIRPGQVLRLPVAPGRAEQVRTVLARQLVD
;
A
#
# COMPACT_ATOMS: atom_id res chain seq x y z
N MET A 1 -8.09 -7.39 -47.96
CA MET A 1 -8.90 -6.64 -46.95
C MET A 1 -8.97 -7.37 -45.61
N LYS A 2 -9.53 -8.60 -45.53
CA LYS A 2 -9.77 -9.32 -44.25
C LYS A 2 -8.52 -9.60 -43.38
N TYR A 3 -7.40 -10.00 -43.98
CA TYR A 3 -6.15 -10.27 -43.25
C TYR A 3 -5.40 -9.01 -42.81
N VAL A 4 -5.61 -7.89 -43.51
CA VAL A 4 -5.01 -6.59 -43.15
C VAL A 4 -5.65 -6.06 -41.87
N ILE A 5 -6.96 -6.23 -41.73
CA ILE A 5 -7.69 -5.85 -40.51
C ILE A 5 -7.24 -6.71 -39.31
N LEU A 6 -7.00 -8.01 -39.51
CA LEU A 6 -6.49 -8.90 -38.45
C LEU A 6 -5.06 -8.53 -38.01
N ALA A 7 -4.19 -8.15 -38.95
CA ALA A 7 -2.82 -7.72 -38.63
C ALA A 7 -2.80 -6.40 -37.83
N ILE A 8 -3.68 -5.45 -38.16
CA ILE A 8 -3.78 -4.17 -37.44
C ILE A 8 -4.34 -4.38 -36.02
N LEU A 9 -5.34 -5.27 -35.86
CA LEU A 9 -5.88 -5.64 -34.54
C LEU A 9 -4.81 -6.30 -33.65
N ALA A 10 -3.98 -7.17 -34.21
CA ALA A 10 -2.91 -7.84 -33.48
C ALA A 10 -1.83 -6.85 -33.00
N LEU A 11 -1.47 -5.87 -33.84
CA LEU A 11 -0.53 -4.80 -33.47
C LEU A 11 -1.11 -3.90 -32.36
N PHE A 12 -2.40 -3.60 -32.41
CA PHE A 12 -3.07 -2.81 -31.37
C PHE A 12 -3.18 -3.53 -30.02
N MET A 13 -3.28 -4.87 -30.01
CA MET A 13 -3.24 -5.65 -28.76
C MET A 13 -1.85 -5.69 -28.12
N CYS A 14 -0.77 -5.67 -28.93
CA CYS A 14 0.60 -5.69 -28.40
C CYS A 14 0.97 -4.38 -27.67
N THR A 15 0.35 -3.25 -28.03
CA THR A 15 0.62 -1.96 -27.36
C THR A 15 -0.08 -1.85 -25.99
N GLN A 16 -1.11 -2.64 -25.73
CA GLN A 16 -1.86 -2.62 -24.46
C GLN A 16 -1.08 -3.26 -23.30
N ILE A 17 -0.08 -4.11 -23.59
CA ILE A 17 0.69 -4.85 -22.57
C ILE A 17 1.59 -3.93 -21.74
N GLY A 18 1.97 -2.76 -22.27
CA GLY A 18 2.85 -1.81 -21.56
C GLY A 18 2.18 -0.98 -20.48
N TRP A 19 0.84 -0.99 -20.38
CA TRP A 19 0.08 -0.04 -19.52
C TRP A 19 -0.54 -0.70 -18.28
N SER A 20 -0.50 -2.02 -18.15
CA SER A 20 -0.96 -2.71 -16.95
C SER A 20 0.12 -2.74 -15.86
N TYR A 21 0.68 -1.58 -15.52
CA TYR A 21 1.42 -1.43 -14.27
C TYR A 21 0.39 -1.23 -13.15
N GLN A 22 -0.39 -2.29 -12.88
CA GLN A 22 -1.22 -2.31 -11.69
C GLN A 22 -0.25 -2.44 -10.52
N SER A 23 0.08 -1.32 -9.88
CA SER A 23 0.84 -1.33 -8.63
C SER A 23 0.09 -2.25 -7.68
N SER A 24 0.62 -3.46 -7.46
CA SER A 24 0.03 -4.44 -6.56
C SER A 24 0.28 -3.94 -5.16
N GLN A 25 -0.58 -3.04 -4.68
CA GLN A 25 -0.53 -2.54 -3.33
C GLN A 25 -0.68 -3.73 -2.37
N GLU A 26 0.36 -3.99 -1.59
CA GLU A 26 0.33 -5.01 -0.56
C GLU A 26 -0.21 -4.40 0.73
N PHE A 27 -0.80 -5.24 1.58
CA PHE A 27 -1.37 -4.81 2.86
C PHE A 27 -0.86 -5.71 3.98
N ILE A 28 -0.56 -5.10 5.13
CA ILE A 28 -0.23 -5.81 6.36
C ILE A 28 -1.22 -5.42 7.46
N SER A 29 -1.58 -6.38 8.31
CA SER A 29 -2.42 -6.13 9.47
C SER A 29 -1.55 -5.97 10.71
N VAL A 30 -1.69 -4.85 11.41
CA VAL A 30 -0.89 -4.51 12.59
C VAL A 30 -1.81 -4.08 13.72
N ALA A 31 -1.61 -4.63 14.92
CA ALA A 31 -2.30 -4.15 16.11
C ALA A 31 -1.63 -2.87 16.61
N VAL A 32 -2.42 -1.82 16.82
CA VAL A 32 -1.94 -0.54 17.34
C VAL A 32 -1.51 -0.71 18.78
N GLU A 33 -0.28 -0.34 19.10
CA GLU A 33 0.22 -0.36 20.47
C GLU A 33 -0.17 0.90 21.27
N PRO A 34 -0.21 0.82 22.61
CA PRO A 34 -0.40 2.00 23.44
C PRO A 34 0.64 3.09 23.16
N GLY A 35 0.19 4.28 22.75
CA GLY A 35 1.07 5.41 22.43
C GLY A 35 1.55 5.45 20.98
N GLN A 36 1.24 4.44 20.17
CA GLN A 36 1.54 4.42 18.75
C GLN A 36 0.55 5.30 17.97
N THR A 37 1.04 6.05 17.00
CA THR A 37 0.23 6.96 16.17
C THR A 37 0.14 6.48 14.73
N VAL A 38 -0.94 6.87 14.02
CA VAL A 38 -1.06 6.62 12.57
C VAL A 38 0.13 7.19 11.81
N TRP A 39 0.65 8.34 12.24
CA TRP A 39 1.83 8.96 11.64
C TRP A 39 3.08 8.09 11.73
N GLN A 40 3.35 7.50 12.90
CA GLN A 40 4.48 6.58 13.06
C GLN A 40 4.30 5.33 12.20
N LEU A 41 3.10 4.74 12.17
CA LEU A 41 2.83 3.57 11.33
C LEU A 41 3.00 3.89 9.84
N ALA A 42 2.46 5.02 9.38
CA ALA A 42 2.61 5.50 8.01
C ALA A 42 4.08 5.77 7.65
N SER A 43 4.85 6.32 8.57
CA SER A 43 6.29 6.57 8.38
C SER A 43 7.09 5.28 8.20
N VAL A 44 6.68 4.18 8.82
CA VAL A 44 7.37 2.89 8.68
C VAL A 44 6.97 2.21 7.36
N THR A 45 5.73 2.38 6.92
CA THR A 45 5.22 1.76 5.69
C THR A 45 5.49 2.57 4.43
N ALA A 46 5.76 3.88 4.55
CA ALA A 46 6.13 4.74 3.44
C ALA A 46 7.44 4.27 2.79
N GLY A 47 7.41 4.17 1.45
CA GLY A 47 8.61 3.97 0.66
C GLY A 47 9.44 5.26 0.56
N ASP A 48 10.68 5.12 0.08
CA ASP A 48 11.62 6.25 0.02
C ASP A 48 11.13 7.39 -0.91
N ASP A 49 10.29 7.05 -1.89
CA ASP A 49 9.69 7.98 -2.85
C ASP A 49 8.20 8.28 -2.56
N THR A 50 7.67 7.90 -1.39
CA THR A 50 6.24 8.08 -1.04
C THR A 50 6.07 9.06 0.12
N ASP A 51 5.18 10.05 -0.03
CA ASP A 51 4.88 10.98 1.07
C ASP A 51 4.12 10.25 2.19
N VAL A 52 4.61 10.40 3.43
CA VAL A 52 3.98 9.86 4.64
C VAL A 52 2.51 10.29 4.76
N ARG A 53 2.15 11.50 4.30
CA ARG A 53 0.77 12.00 4.30
C ARG A 53 -0.14 11.19 3.38
N GLU A 54 0.33 10.85 2.19
CA GLU A 54 -0.45 10.03 1.24
C GLU A 54 -0.67 8.61 1.80
N VAL A 55 0.35 8.06 2.45
CA VAL A 55 0.24 6.76 3.12
C VAL A 55 -0.71 6.83 4.31
N MET A 56 -0.63 7.88 5.12
CA MET A 56 -1.54 8.12 6.24
C MET A 56 -2.99 8.22 5.76
N ASP A 57 -3.27 9.02 4.72
CA ASP A 57 -4.61 9.15 4.15
C ASP A 57 -5.13 7.82 3.59
N SER A 58 -4.24 7.04 2.98
CA SER A 58 -4.56 5.69 2.50
C SER A 58 -4.88 4.73 3.65
N ILE A 59 -4.14 4.78 4.76
CA ILE A 59 -4.43 4.02 5.99
C ILE A 59 -5.80 4.39 6.54
N LEU A 60 -6.09 5.69 6.66
CA LEU A 60 -7.37 6.16 7.19
C LEU A 60 -8.53 5.66 6.30
N LYS A 61 -8.39 5.83 4.98
CA LYS A 61 -9.40 5.40 4.00
C LYS A 61 -9.64 3.89 4.02
N GLU A 62 -8.58 3.08 4.00
CA GLU A 62 -8.68 1.61 4.00
C GLU A 62 -9.32 1.07 5.28
N ASN A 63 -9.12 1.76 6.42
CA ASN A 63 -9.66 1.35 7.71
C ASN A 63 -10.96 2.07 8.08
N GLY A 64 -11.53 2.89 7.19
CA GLY A 64 -12.76 3.63 7.43
C GLY A 64 -12.67 4.66 8.56
N LEU A 65 -11.48 5.19 8.82
CA LEU A 65 -11.21 6.18 9.86
C LEU A 65 -11.40 7.60 9.31
N THR A 66 -12.00 8.48 10.10
CA THR A 66 -12.22 9.88 9.72
C THR A 66 -11.09 10.81 10.14
N GLY A 67 -10.26 10.37 11.08
CA GLY A 67 -9.04 11.07 11.47
C GLY A 67 -8.09 10.20 12.30
N THR A 68 -6.91 10.73 12.55
CA THR A 68 -5.85 10.05 13.33
C THR A 68 -6.20 9.89 14.81
N SER A 69 -7.20 10.61 15.32
CA SER A 69 -7.69 10.50 16.70
C SER A 69 -8.65 9.33 16.92
N ASP A 70 -9.11 8.67 15.85
CA ASP A 70 -10.09 7.59 15.93
C ASP A 70 -9.47 6.24 16.29
N ILE A 71 -8.14 6.13 16.28
CA ILE A 71 -7.43 4.88 16.58
C ILE A 71 -7.38 4.61 18.08
N ARG A 72 -7.49 3.33 18.45
CA ARG A 72 -7.39 2.87 19.83
C ARG A 72 -6.31 1.81 19.99
N PRO A 73 -5.59 1.76 21.12
CA PRO A 73 -4.69 0.64 21.42
C PRO A 73 -5.42 -0.70 21.33
N GLY A 74 -4.78 -1.70 20.72
CA GLY A 74 -5.33 -3.02 20.43
C GLY A 74 -6.16 -3.10 19.15
N GLN A 75 -6.45 -1.98 18.48
CA GLN A 75 -7.15 -1.97 17.20
C GLN A 75 -6.24 -2.54 16.10
N VAL A 76 -6.76 -3.44 15.28
CA VAL A 76 -6.03 -3.95 14.11
C VAL A 76 -6.27 -3.02 12.92
N LEU A 77 -5.19 -2.45 12.39
CA LEU A 77 -5.21 -1.61 11.20
C LEU A 77 -4.56 -2.32 10.02
N ARG A 78 -5.13 -2.11 8.83
CA ARG A 78 -4.56 -2.53 7.55
C ARG A 78 -3.70 -1.40 7.01
N LEU A 79 -2.40 -1.65 6.90
CA LEU A 79 -1.43 -0.67 6.42
C LEU A 79 -1.05 -1.01 4.97
N PRO A 80 -1.20 -0.06 4.03
CA PRO A 80 -0.71 -0.21 2.67
C PRO A 80 0.81 -0.14 2.69
N VAL A 81 1.46 -1.13 2.08
CA VAL A 81 2.91 -1.21 1.93
C VAL A 81 3.26 -1.32 0.45
N ALA A 82 4.37 -0.67 0.07
CA ALA A 82 4.88 -0.78 -1.29
C ALA A 82 5.19 -2.26 -1.62
N PRO A 83 4.91 -2.71 -2.87
CA PRO A 83 5.19 -4.08 -3.28
C PRO A 83 6.66 -4.45 -3.05
N GLY A 84 6.90 -5.62 -2.46
CA GLY A 84 8.25 -6.09 -2.12
C GLY A 84 8.86 -5.50 -0.84
N ARG A 85 8.17 -4.57 -0.13
CA ARG A 85 8.60 -4.04 1.18
C ARG A 85 7.87 -4.64 2.38
N ALA A 86 6.82 -5.42 2.17
CA ALA A 86 6.00 -5.95 3.26
C ALA A 86 6.81 -6.71 4.32
N GLU A 87 7.80 -7.51 3.91
CA GLU A 87 8.64 -8.27 4.84
C GLU A 87 9.58 -7.39 5.68
N GLN A 88 10.13 -6.34 5.06
CA GLN A 88 10.98 -5.37 5.76
C GLN A 88 10.17 -4.64 6.82
N VAL A 89 8.97 -4.17 6.44
CA VAL A 89 8.06 -3.47 7.36
C VAL A 89 7.63 -4.39 8.51
N ARG A 90 7.31 -5.65 8.25
CA ARG A 90 7.01 -6.65 9.29
C ARG A 90 8.17 -6.82 10.27
N THR A 91 9.39 -6.89 9.77
CA THR A 91 10.59 -7.03 10.61
C THR A 91 10.82 -5.80 11.48
N VAL A 92 10.68 -4.60 10.90
CA VAL A 92 10.82 -3.33 11.64
C VAL A 92 9.76 -3.20 12.73
N LEU A 93 8.51 -3.51 12.41
CA LEU A 93 7.42 -3.50 13.38
C LEU A 93 7.64 -4.54 14.47
N ALA A 94 8.02 -5.78 14.12
CA ALA A 94 8.31 -6.83 15.09
C ALA A 94 9.42 -6.43 16.06
N ARG A 95 10.41 -5.65 15.60
CA ARG A 95 11.46 -5.11 16.47
C ARG A 95 10.92 -4.07 17.45
N GLN A 96 10.01 -3.20 17.00
CA GLN A 96 9.38 -2.19 17.86
C GLN A 96 8.53 -2.81 18.99
N LEU A 97 7.95 -4.00 18.78
CA LEU A 97 7.18 -4.71 19.82
C LEU A 97 8.04 -5.32 20.94
N VAL A 98 9.37 -5.42 20.75
CA VAL A 98 10.29 -6.11 21.67
C VAL A 98 11.03 -5.14 22.61
N ASP A 99 11.04 -3.85 22.26
CA ASP A 99 11.66 -2.76 23.04
C ASP A 99 10.67 -2.13 24.04
#